data_AF-A0A2J8S488-F1
#
_entry.id   AF-A0A2J8S488-F1
#
_cell.length_a   1.000
_cell.length_b   1.000
_cell.length_c   1.000
_cell.angle_alpha   90.00
_cell.angle_beta   90.00
_cell.angle_gamma   90.00
#
_symmetry.space_group_name_H-M   'P 1'
#
loop_
_entity.id
_entity.type
_entity.pdbx_description
1 polymer ?
#
loop_
_entity_poly.entity_id
_entity_poly.type
_entity_poly.pdbx_seq_one_letter_code
_entity_poly.pdbx_strand_id
1 'polypeptide(L)'
;MSRSVALAVLALLSLSGLEAIQRTPKIQVYTRHPADIEVDLLKNGVKIEKVEHSDLSFSKDWSFYLLYYTEFTPTEKDEYACRVNHVTLSQPKTVKWDRDM
;
A
#
# COMPACT_ATOMS: atom_id res chain seq x y z
N MET A 1 15.08 13.25 -44.34
CA MET A 1 14.44 13.10 -43.01
C MET A 1 14.37 14.49 -42.37
N SER A 2 13.18 15.10 -42.29
CA SER A 2 13.03 16.49 -41.82
C SER A 2 13.38 16.60 -40.34
N ARG A 3 14.14 17.64 -39.96
CA ARG A 3 14.52 17.93 -38.55
C ARG A 3 13.29 18.02 -37.64
N SER A 4 12.16 18.45 -38.18
CA SER A 4 10.87 18.51 -37.47
C SER A 4 10.34 17.12 -37.11
N VAL A 5 10.57 16.12 -37.96
CA VAL A 5 10.17 14.73 -37.71
C VAL A 5 11.03 14.13 -36.59
N ALA A 6 12.33 14.43 -36.56
CA ALA A 6 13.22 13.97 -35.51
C ALA A 6 12.86 14.56 -34.13
N LEU A 7 12.51 15.84 -34.07
CA LEU A 7 12.07 16.51 -32.84
C LEU A 7 10.73 15.96 -32.32
N ALA A 8 9.78 15.70 -33.22
CA ALA A 8 8.50 15.10 -32.84
C ALA A 8 8.65 13.68 -32.28
N VAL A 9 9.54 12.86 -32.89
CA VAL A 9 9.83 11.51 -32.40
C VAL A 9 10.52 11.54 -31.02
N LEU A 10 11.48 12.43 -30.81
CA LEU A 10 12.14 12.61 -29.51
C LEU A 10 11.16 13.04 -28.41
N ALA A 11 10.24 13.96 -28.72
CA ALA A 11 9.19 14.37 -27.80
C ALA A 11 8.24 13.22 -27.45
N LEU A 12 7.80 12.43 -28.45
CA LEU A 12 6.92 11.28 -28.22
C LEU A 12 7.59 10.18 -27.38
N LEU A 13 8.87 9.89 -27.61
CA LEU A 13 9.64 8.94 -26.81
C LEU A 13 9.85 9.42 -25.36
N SER A 14 9.89 10.73 -25.13
CA SER A 14 9.95 11.30 -23.78
C SER A 14 8.61 11.21 -23.03
N LEU A 15 7.47 11.25 -23.73
CA LEU A 15 6.14 11.13 -23.12
C LEU A 15 5.86 9.72 -22.60
N SER A 16 6.38 8.67 -23.23
CA SER A 16 6.23 7.29 -22.76
C SER A 16 6.85 7.01 -21.38
N GLY A 17 7.66 7.94 -20.84
CA GLY A 17 8.24 7.83 -19.50
C GLY A 17 7.41 8.43 -18.35
N LEU A 18 6.25 9.05 -18.63
CA LEU A 18 5.48 9.78 -17.61
C LEU A 18 4.37 8.98 -16.92
N GLU A 19 4.11 7.73 -17.30
CA GLU A 19 3.16 6.86 -16.61
C GLU A 19 3.86 5.96 -15.60
N ALA A 20 4.46 6.58 -14.58
CA ALA A 20 4.56 5.91 -13.30
C ALA A 20 3.14 5.78 -12.76
N ILE A 21 2.51 4.63 -13.00
CA ILE A 21 1.15 4.34 -12.50
C ILE A 21 1.21 4.40 -10.98
N GLN A 22 0.73 5.51 -10.41
CA GLN A 22 0.64 5.73 -8.98
C GLN A 22 -0.43 4.80 -8.41
N ARG A 23 -0.05 3.58 -8.04
CA ARG A 23 -0.94 2.67 -7.32
C ARG A 23 -0.89 3.02 -5.84
N THR A 24 -2.03 3.43 -5.30
CA THR A 24 -2.23 3.54 -3.86
C THR A 24 -2.04 2.15 -3.24
N PRO A 25 -1.08 2.00 -2.32
CA PRO A 25 -0.93 0.75 -1.58
C PRO A 25 -2.15 0.49 -0.73
N LYS A 26 -2.62 -0.76 -0.80
CA LYS A 26 -3.81 -1.24 -0.11
C LYS A 26 -3.41 -2.45 0.72
N ILE A 27 -3.67 -2.40 2.02
CA ILE A 27 -3.33 -3.48 2.94
C ILE A 27 -4.63 -3.96 3.58
N GLN A 28 -5.03 -5.18 3.20
CA GLN A 28 -6.21 -5.82 3.77
C GLN A 28 -5.80 -6.72 4.92
N VAL A 29 -6.44 -6.53 6.08
CA VAL A 29 -6.15 -7.30 7.30
C VAL A 29 -7.37 -8.14 7.65
N TYR A 30 -7.15 -9.42 7.87
CA TYR A 30 -8.14 -10.39 8.31
C TYR A 30 -7.84 -10.79 9.75
N THR A 31 -8.86 -10.78 10.61
CA THR A 31 -8.76 -11.17 12.02
C THR A 31 -9.88 -12.12 12.42
N ARG A 32 -9.66 -12.83 13.52
CA ARG A 32 -10.63 -13.70 14.21
C ARG A 32 -10.98 -13.06 15.54
N HIS A 33 -12.16 -13.40 16.07
CA HIS A 33 -12.71 -12.80 17.28
C HIS A 33 -11.67 -12.62 18.41
N PRO A 34 -11.61 -11.43 19.04
CA PRO A 34 -12.48 -10.26 18.84
C PRO A 34 -12.22 -9.50 17.52
N ALA A 35 -13.16 -8.64 17.13
CA ALA A 35 -13.03 -7.84 15.91
C ALA A 35 -12.07 -6.65 16.08
N ASP A 36 -11.89 -6.19 17.32
CA ASP A 36 -11.04 -5.05 17.66
C ASP A 36 -9.57 -5.35 17.34
N ILE A 37 -9.05 -4.60 16.38
CA ILE A 37 -7.69 -4.72 15.86
C ILE A 37 -7.12 -3.33 15.62
N GLU A 38 -5.85 -3.14 15.96
CA GLU A 38 -5.11 -1.91 15.67
C GLU A 38 -4.06 -2.20 14.61
N VAL A 39 -3.99 -1.36 13.59
CA VAL A 39 -3.09 -1.53 12.45
C VAL A 39 -2.37 -0.22 12.17
N ASP A 40 -1.04 -0.29 12.15
CA ASP A 40 -0.17 0.81 11.73
C ASP A 40 0.43 0.51 10.36
N LEU A 41 0.33 1.47 9.44
CA LEU A 41 1.16 1.48 8.24
C LEU A 41 2.46 2.20 8.52
N LEU A 42 3.58 1.56 8.17
CA LEU A 42 4.92 2.03 8.45
C LEU A 42 5.67 2.33 7.16
N LYS A 43 6.41 3.43 7.15
CA LYS A 43 7.42 3.79 6.15
C LYS A 43 8.78 3.86 6.85
N ASN A 44 9.73 3.02 6.45
CA ASN A 44 11.05 2.91 7.06
C ASN A 44 10.99 2.77 8.60
N GLY A 45 10.02 2.00 9.10
CA GLY A 45 9.77 1.81 10.53
C GLY A 45 9.01 2.94 11.24
N VAL A 46 8.72 4.05 10.55
CA VAL A 46 7.98 5.19 11.11
C VAL A 46 6.50 5.10 10.75
N LYS A 47 5.62 5.33 11.72
CA LYS A 47 4.16 5.31 11.53
C LYS A 47 3.72 6.41 10.57
N ILE A 48 2.88 6.04 9.59
CA ILE A 48 2.19 6.97 8.71
C ILE A 48 0.96 7.49 9.44
N GLU A 49 0.82 8.81 9.56
CA GLU A 49 -0.28 9.40 10.33
C GLU A 49 -1.61 9.37 9.57
N LYS A 50 -1.60 9.68 8.27
CA LYS A 50 -2.81 9.77 7.46
C LYS A 50 -3.15 8.42 6.83
N VAL A 51 -3.79 7.55 7.61
CA VAL A 51 -4.28 6.24 7.14
C VAL A 51 -5.80 6.22 7.22
N GLU A 52 -6.44 5.81 6.13
CA GLU A 52 -7.88 5.56 6.08
C GLU A 52 -8.16 4.07 6.23
N HIS A 53 -9.35 3.73 6.72
CA HIS A 53 -9.79 2.34 6.77
C HIS A 53 -11.26 2.18 6.38
N SER A 54 -11.61 1.01 5.86
CA SER A 54 -13.00 0.66 5.58
C SER A 54 -13.81 0.52 6.87
N ASP A 55 -15.13 0.42 6.72
CA ASP A 55 -15.99 -0.11 7.78
C ASP A 55 -15.66 -1.59 8.06
N LEU A 56 -15.94 -2.02 9.29
CA LEU A 56 -15.78 -3.41 9.69
C LEU A 56 -16.68 -4.32 8.86
N SER A 57 -16.08 -5.29 8.20
CA SER A 57 -16.79 -6.29 7.40
C SER A 57 -16.49 -7.70 7.88
N PHE A 58 -17.29 -8.68 7.44
CA PHE A 58 -17.14 -10.08 7.84
C PHE A 58 -17.36 -11.03 6.66
N SER A 59 -16.63 -12.13 6.65
CA SER A 59 -16.76 -13.20 5.64
C SER A 59 -17.52 -14.41 6.18
N LYS A 60 -17.90 -15.30 5.27
CA LYS A 60 -18.72 -16.50 5.57
C LYS A 60 -18.04 -17.48 6.54
N ASP A 61 -16.71 -17.42 6.65
CA ASP A 61 -15.91 -18.21 7.60
C ASP A 61 -15.82 -17.57 9.00
N TRP A 62 -16.61 -16.52 9.26
CA TRP A 62 -16.65 -15.77 10.51
C TRP A 62 -15.34 -15.06 10.84
N SER A 63 -14.50 -14.76 9.83
CA SER A 63 -13.42 -13.80 10.02
C SER A 63 -13.94 -12.37 9.79
N PHE A 64 -13.36 -11.44 10.54
CA PHE A 64 -13.57 -10.01 10.37
C PHE A 64 -12.46 -9.48 9.46
N TYR A 65 -12.75 -8.49 8.64
CA TYR A 65 -11.73 -7.83 7.85
C TYR A 65 -11.95 -6.33 7.75
N LEU A 66 -10.82 -5.62 7.69
CA LEU A 66 -10.70 -4.19 7.48
C LEU A 66 -9.67 -3.96 6.38
N LEU A 67 -9.93 -2.99 5.53
CA LEU A 67 -8.96 -2.50 4.56
C LEU A 67 -8.32 -1.23 5.12
N TYR A 68 -7.01 -1.19 5.27
CA TYR A 68 -6.23 -0.01 5.62
C TYR A 68 -5.46 0.48 4.38
N TYR A 69 -5.53 1.77 4.09
CA TYR A 69 -4.85 2.34 2.93
C TYR A 69 -4.42 3.79 3.17
N THR A 70 -3.41 4.22 2.42
CA THR A 70 -2.93 5.60 2.41
C THR A 70 -2.34 5.92 1.06
N GLU A 71 -2.58 7.13 0.57
CA GLU A 71 -2.10 7.58 -0.73
C GLU A 71 -0.64 8.04 -0.65
N PHE A 72 0.24 7.34 -1.35
CA PHE A 72 1.62 7.78 -1.58
C PHE A 72 2.21 7.18 -2.85
N THR A 73 3.28 7.79 -3.35
CA THR A 73 4.10 7.25 -4.43
C THR A 73 5.19 6.37 -3.81
N PRO A 74 5.15 5.02 -3.99
CA PRO A 74 6.20 4.16 -3.46
C PRO A 74 7.53 4.49 -4.13
N THR A 75 8.59 4.59 -3.33
CA THR A 75 9.95 4.73 -3.85
C THR A 75 10.70 3.41 -3.72
N GLU A 76 11.66 3.14 -4.60
CA GLU A 76 12.42 1.88 -4.56
C GLU A 76 13.30 1.71 -3.33
N LYS A 77 13.59 2.81 -2.64
CA LYS A 77 14.49 2.85 -1.48
C LYS A 77 13.74 2.73 -0.17
N ASP A 78 12.44 3.02 -0.18
CA ASP A 78 11.62 3.01 1.02
C ASP A 78 11.10 1.60 1.29
N GLU A 79 11.25 1.17 2.53
CA GLU A 79 10.63 -0.05 3.04
C GLU A 79 9.27 0.30 3.63
N TYR A 80 8.26 -0.50 3.32
CA TYR A 80 6.92 -0.36 3.88
C TYR A 80 6.53 -1.60 4.64
N ALA A 81 5.78 -1.44 5.72
CA ALA A 81 5.30 -2.55 6.52
C ALA A 81 3.95 -2.25 7.14
N CYS A 82 3.23 -3.32 7.47
CA CYS A 82 2.04 -3.32 8.30
C CYS A 82 2.42 -3.86 9.68
N ARG A 83 2.09 -3.14 10.74
CA ARG A 83 2.23 -3.62 12.12
C ARG A 83 0.84 -3.81 12.71
N VAL A 84 0.54 -5.06 13.08
CA VAL A 84 -0.74 -5.49 13.61
C VAL A 84 -0.63 -5.70 15.11
N ASN A 85 -1.52 -5.07 15.86
CA ASN A 85 -1.72 -5.26 17.28
C ASN A 85 -3.11 -5.86 17.53
N HIS A 86 -3.15 -7.04 18.17
CA HIS A 86 -4.37 -7.78 18.42
C HIS A 86 -4.22 -8.60 19.70
N VAL A 87 -5.30 -8.75 20.47
CA VAL A 87 -5.27 -9.41 21.80
C VAL A 87 -4.78 -10.86 21.77
N THR A 88 -4.91 -11.56 20.64
CA THR A 88 -4.43 -12.94 20.49
C THR A 88 -2.93 -13.03 20.22
N LEU A 89 -2.27 -11.90 19.97
CA LEU A 89 -0.83 -11.83 19.75
C LEU A 89 -0.13 -11.44 21.06
N SER A 90 0.90 -12.19 21.44
CA SER A 90 1.73 -11.86 22.62
C SER A 90 2.54 -10.58 22.42
N GLN A 91 2.85 -10.24 21.18
CA GLN A 91 3.54 -9.02 20.77
C GLN A 91 3.01 -8.58 19.39
N PRO A 92 3.08 -7.27 19.06
CA PRO A 92 2.68 -6.79 17.74
C PRO A 92 3.44 -7.51 16.62
N LYS A 93 2.72 -7.90 15.57
CA LYS A 93 3.29 -8.59 14.41
C LYS A 93 3.52 -7.60 13.28
N THR A 94 4.76 -7.50 12.80
CA THR A 94 5.12 -6.66 11.65
C THR A 94 5.31 -7.52 10.40
N VAL A 95 4.65 -7.16 9.31
CA VAL A 95 4.74 -7.81 8.00
C VAL A 95 5.17 -6.77 6.98
N LYS A 96 6.29 -7.02 6.29
CA LYS A 96 6.79 -6.12 5.24
C LYS A 96 5.91 -6.22 3.99
N TRP A 97 5.66 -5.09 3.35
CA TRP A 97 5.00 -5.08 2.05
C TRP A 97 6.00 -5.51 0.99
N ASP A 98 5.68 -6.59 0.27
CA ASP A 98 6.42 -7.00 -0.92
C ASP A 98 5.74 -6.41 -2.15
N ARG A 99 6.51 -5.74 -3.02
CA ARG A 99 5.98 -5.07 -4.22
C ARG A 99 5.59 -6.06 -5.32
N ASP A 100 6.08 -7.30 -5.21
CA ASP A 100 5.81 -8.38 -6.16
C ASP A 100 4.61 -9.26 -5.74
N MET A 101 3.95 -8.94 -4.61
CA MET A 101 2.71 -9.57 -4.14
C MET A 101 1.48 -8.71 -4.44
#